data_AF-A0A1G2QDD4-F1
#
_entry.id   AF-A0A1G2QDD4-F1
#
_cell.length_a   1.000
_cell.length_b   1.000
_cell.length_c   1.000
_cell.angle_alpha   90.00
_cell.angle_beta   90.00
_cell.angle_gamma   90.00
#
_symmetry.space_group_name_H-M   'P 1'
#
loop_
_entity.id
_entity.type
_entity.pdbx_description
1 polymer ?
#
loop_
_entity_poly.entity_id
_entity_poly.type
_entity_poly.pdbx_seq_one_letter_code
_entity_poly.pdbx_strand_id
1 'polypeptide(L)'
;MKNKAVKNLYLITGLFSIVPFFIYYWEAMRGRLPDPDVWFMDSNHGPWRYELQGFLVLNPILLLLLITGILFLKNVFKLKENKDAAFYLGSLIVIQILVLLLQLFVMGWTID
;
A
#
# COMPACT_ATOMS: atom_id res chain seq x y z
N MET A 1 1.00 26.65 3.00
CA MET A 1 1.63 25.42 3.54
C MET A 1 0.73 24.16 3.50
N LYS A 2 -0.60 24.25 3.71
CA LYS A 2 -1.51 23.08 3.80
C LYS A 2 -1.51 22.14 2.58
N ASN A 3 -1.30 22.67 1.36
CA ASN A 3 -1.37 21.86 0.13
C ASN A 3 -0.10 21.03 -0.14
N LYS A 4 1.07 21.48 0.33
CA LYS A 4 2.35 20.78 0.08
C LYS A 4 2.45 19.46 0.85
N ALA A 5 1.99 19.45 2.10
CA ALA A 5 1.98 18.24 2.93
C ALA A 5 1.05 17.16 2.35
N VAL A 6 -0.17 17.56 1.96
CA VAL A 6 -1.13 16.67 1.31
C VAL A 6 -0.56 16.15 -0.01
N LYS A 7 -0.02 17.03 -0.87
CA LYS A 7 0.65 16.62 -2.13
C LYS A 7 1.78 15.61 -1.90
N ASN A 8 2.60 15.81 -0.87
CA ASN A 8 3.65 14.87 -0.51
C ASN A 8 3.07 13.50 -0.12
N LEU A 9 1.95 13.45 0.60
CA LEU A 9 1.30 12.18 0.95
C LEU A 9 0.78 11.44 -0.29
N TYR A 10 0.22 12.13 -1.28
CA TYR A 10 -0.13 11.51 -2.56
C TYR A 10 1.08 10.91 -3.27
N LEU A 11 2.19 11.66 -3.33
CA LEU A 11 3.43 11.16 -3.94
C LEU A 11 3.95 9.94 -3.19
N ILE A 12 3.97 9.99 -1.85
CA ILE A 12 4.39 8.87 -1.01
C ILE A 12 3.49 7.66 -1.25
N THR A 13 2.16 7.82 -1.25
CA THR A 13 1.23 6.73 -1.58
C THR A 13 1.50 6.14 -2.96
N GLY A 14 1.77 6.97 -3.97
CA GLY A 14 2.13 6.48 -5.31
C GLY A 14 3.49 5.77 -5.38
N LEU A 15 4.47 6.17 -4.57
CA LEU A 15 5.75 5.45 -4.50
C LEU A 15 5.58 4.10 -3.81
N PHE A 16 4.92 4.08 -2.65
CA PHE A 16 4.66 2.87 -1.89
C PHE A 16 3.68 1.92 -2.58
N SER A 17 2.86 2.40 -3.52
CA SER A 17 2.02 1.52 -4.32
C SER A 17 2.83 0.67 -5.30
N ILE A 18 3.97 1.17 -5.79
CA ILE A 18 4.78 0.52 -6.82
C ILE A 18 5.94 -0.29 -6.21
N VAL A 19 6.48 0.13 -5.07
CA VAL A 19 7.63 -0.51 -4.39
C VAL A 19 7.49 -2.04 -4.23
N PRO A 20 6.34 -2.60 -3.80
CA PRO A 20 6.17 -4.04 -3.70
C PRO A 20 6.46 -4.81 -5.00
N PHE A 21 6.02 -4.28 -6.14
CA PHE A 21 6.22 -4.91 -7.44
C PHE A 21 7.69 -4.90 -7.85
N PHE A 22 8.41 -3.81 -7.55
CA PHE A 22 9.85 -3.75 -7.76
C PHE A 22 10.60 -4.74 -6.89
N ILE A 23 10.23 -4.86 -5.61
CA ILE A 23 10.87 -5.81 -4.69
C ILE A 23 10.61 -7.25 -5.14
N TYR A 24 9.37 -7.57 -5.50
CA TYR A 24 9.03 -8.88 -6.05
C TYR A 24 9.88 -9.21 -7.29
N TYR A 25 9.91 -8.31 -8.27
CA TYR A 25 10.71 -8.49 -9.49
C TYR A 25 12.20 -8.67 -9.20
N TRP A 26 12.74 -7.90 -8.26
CA TRP A 26 14.13 -7.96 -7.84
C TRP A 26 14.50 -9.27 -7.14
N GLU A 27 13.64 -9.76 -6.24
CA GLU A 27 13.87 -11.04 -5.56
C GLU A 27 13.71 -12.23 -6.53
N ALA A 28 12.80 -12.12 -7.52
CA ALA A 28 12.67 -13.08 -8.61
C ALA A 28 13.95 -13.15 -9.47
N MET A 29 14.52 -12.01 -9.88
CA MET A 29 15.78 -11.97 -10.63
C MET A 29 16.97 -12.58 -9.88
N ARG A 30 16.91 -12.63 -8.54
CA ARG A 30 17.96 -13.20 -7.69
C ARG A 30 17.75 -14.69 -7.42
N GLY A 31 16.70 -15.32 -7.96
CA GLY A 31 16.36 -16.72 -7.72
C GLY A 31 15.98 -17.00 -6.26
N ARG A 32 15.58 -15.97 -5.50
CA ARG A 32 15.12 -16.11 -4.11
C ARG A 32 13.63 -16.37 -4.00
N LEU A 33 12.90 -16.08 -5.08
CA LEU A 33 11.53 -16.53 -5.27
C LEU A 33 11.54 -17.79 -6.14
N PRO A 34 10.69 -18.78 -5.85
CA PRO A 34 10.57 -19.98 -6.67
C PRO A 34 10.14 -19.60 -8.11
N ASP A 35 10.60 -20.40 -9.07
CA ASP A 35 10.19 -20.32 -10.47
C ASP A 35 8.66 -20.40 -10.55
N PRO A 36 7.96 -19.60 -11.40
CA PRO A 36 6.50 -19.67 -11.52
C PRO A 36 5.98 -21.11 -11.73
N ASP A 37 6.72 -21.96 -12.43
CA ASP A 37 6.32 -23.36 -12.64
C ASP A 37 6.39 -24.21 -11.35
N VAL A 38 7.33 -23.92 -10.45
CA VAL A 38 7.40 -24.53 -9.11
C VAL A 38 6.32 -23.95 -8.20
N TRP A 39 5.99 -22.67 -8.41
CA TRP A 39 4.92 -21.95 -7.74
C TRP A 39 3.56 -22.60 -7.96
N PHE A 40 3.21 -22.92 -9.21
CA PHE A 40 1.92 -23.53 -9.56
C PHE A 40 1.79 -25.01 -9.13
N MET A 41 2.90 -25.68 -8.80
CA MET A 41 2.88 -27.11 -8.44
C MET A 41 2.77 -27.39 -6.94
N ASP A 42 3.22 -26.49 -6.07
CA ASP A 42 3.29 -26.76 -4.63
C ASP A 42 2.28 -25.91 -3.85
N SER A 43 1.13 -26.50 -3.51
CA SER A 43 -0.02 -25.80 -2.87
C SER A 43 0.25 -25.33 -1.43
N ASN A 44 1.48 -25.53 -0.95
CA ASN A 44 1.93 -25.15 0.38
C ASN A 44 2.96 -24.02 0.28
N HIS A 45 2.48 -22.85 -0.08
CA HIS A 45 3.28 -21.63 -0.12
C HIS A 45 3.64 -21.24 1.33
N GLY A 46 4.86 -21.54 1.75
CA GLY A 46 5.29 -21.51 3.16
C GLY A 46 5.08 -20.16 3.89
N PRO A 47 5.25 -20.13 5.23
CA PRO A 47 4.91 -19.00 6.11
C PRO A 47 5.61 -17.68 5.75
N TRP A 48 6.76 -17.75 5.08
CA TRP A 48 7.49 -16.59 4.54
C TRP A 48 6.67 -15.75 3.55
N ARG A 49 5.65 -16.35 2.90
CA ARG A 49 4.67 -15.66 2.03
C ARG A 49 3.93 -14.56 2.77
N TYR A 50 3.30 -14.93 3.89
CA TYR A 50 2.49 -14.01 4.68
C TYR A 50 3.35 -12.95 5.38
N GLU A 51 4.58 -13.31 5.76
CA GLU A 51 5.52 -12.38 6.37
C GLU A 51 6.05 -11.35 5.37
N LEU A 52 6.42 -11.76 4.15
CA LEU A 52 6.86 -10.84 3.09
C LEU A 52 5.70 -9.99 2.57
N GLN A 53 4.52 -10.58 2.36
CA GLN A 53 3.30 -9.86 2.00
C GLN A 53 2.91 -8.83 3.07
N GLY A 54 2.99 -9.25 4.34
CA GLY A 54 2.78 -8.40 5.51
C GLY A 54 3.74 -7.22 5.55
N PHE A 55 5.04 -7.50 5.49
CA PHE A 55 6.10 -6.51 5.67
C PHE A 55 6.25 -5.56 4.49
N LEU A 56 6.18 -6.06 3.26
CA LEU A 56 6.45 -5.27 2.07
C LEU A 56 5.24 -4.47 1.60
N VAL A 57 4.02 -4.95 1.89
CA VAL A 57 2.83 -4.44 1.20
C VAL A 57 1.75 -3.98 2.16
N LEU A 58 1.33 -4.84 3.09
CA LEU A 58 0.29 -4.52 4.07
C LEU A 58 0.76 -3.42 5.03
N ASN A 59 1.89 -3.60 5.70
CA ASN A 59 2.35 -2.71 6.76
C ASN A 59 2.60 -1.26 6.29
N PRO A 60 3.26 -1.00 5.14
CA PRO A 60 3.49 0.37 4.69
C PRO A 60 2.20 1.11 4.31
N ILE A 61 1.27 0.45 3.62
CA ILE A 61 0.00 1.06 3.23
C ILE A 61 -0.91 1.25 4.45
N LEU A 62 -0.94 0.30 5.39
CA LEU A 62 -1.68 0.45 6.66
C LEU A 62 -1.13 1.61 7.50
N LEU A 63 0.19 1.78 7.58
CA LEU A 63 0.81 2.90 8.28
C LEU A 63 0.44 4.24 7.61
N LEU A 64 0.44 4.30 6.28
CA LEU A 64 0.00 5.48 5.53
C LEU A 64 -1.49 5.79 5.74
N LEU A 65 -2.33 4.77 5.76
CA LEU A 65 -3.76 4.87 6.08
C LEU A 65 -3.97 5.42 7.49
N LEU A 66 -3.22 4.93 8.48
CA LEU A 66 -3.29 5.42 9.86
C LEU A 66 -2.88 6.89 9.95
N ILE A 67 -1.75 7.27 9.35
CA ILE A 67 -1.27 8.66 9.33
C ILE A 67 -2.30 9.58 8.66
N THR A 68 -2.81 9.17 7.50
CA THR A 68 -3.79 9.95 6.73
C THR A 68 -5.11 10.06 7.47
N GLY A 69 -5.55 8.99 8.14
CA GLY A 69 -6.74 8.95 9.00
C GLY A 69 -6.64 9.90 10.19
N ILE A 70 -5.51 9.91 10.90
CA ILE A 70 -5.27 10.86 12.00
C ILE A 70 -5.32 12.30 11.50
N LEU A 71 -4.71 12.59 10.34
CA LEU A 71 -4.75 13.91 9.74
C LEU A 71 -6.15 14.29 9.29
N PHE A 72 -6.91 13.36 8.71
CA PHE A 72 -8.29 13.56 8.30
C PHE A 72 -9.16 13.93 9.50
N LEU A 73 -9.13 13.14 10.58
CA LEU A 73 -9.88 13.41 11.80
C LEU A 73 -9.55 14.79 12.38
N LYS A 74 -8.25 15.15 12.47
CA LYS A 74 -7.82 16.49 12.94
C LYS A 74 -8.41 17.64 12.12
N ASN A 75 -8.59 17.46 10.81
CA ASN A 75 -9.15 18.48 9.93
C ASN A 75 -10.69 18.47 9.90
N VAL A 76 -11.32 17.31 10.09
CA VAL A 76 -12.78 17.17 10.20
C VAL A 76 -13.31 17.92 11.43
N PHE A 77 -12.63 17.82 12.58
CA PHE A 77 -13.00 18.60 13.77
C PHE A 77 -12.87 20.13 13.59
N LYS A 78 -12.22 20.58 12.52
CA LYS A 78 -12.06 22.01 12.15
C LYS A 78 -12.61 22.29 10.73
N LEU A 79 -13.71 21.64 10.37
CA LEU A 79 -14.31 21.66 9.03
C LEU A 79 -14.55 23.07 8.47
N LYS A 80 -15.03 24.02 9.30
CA LYS A 80 -15.26 25.42 8.89
C LYS A 80 -14.00 26.12 8.36
N GLU A 81 -12.82 25.71 8.81
CA GLU A 81 -11.54 26.31 8.45
C GLU A 81 -10.72 25.46 7.46
N ASN A 82 -11.05 24.17 7.33
CA ASN A 82 -10.21 23.17 6.66
C ASN A 82 -10.97 22.23 5.71
N LYS A 83 -12.14 22.65 5.20
CA LYS A 83 -12.98 21.83 4.30
C LYS A 83 -12.21 21.18 3.14
N ASP A 84 -11.33 21.93 2.48
CA ASP A 84 -10.60 21.43 1.31
C ASP A 84 -9.57 20.38 1.74
N ALA A 85 -8.85 20.62 2.85
CA ALA A 85 -7.90 19.65 3.39
C ALA A 85 -8.60 18.36 3.84
N ALA A 86 -9.77 18.46 4.46
CA ALA A 86 -10.58 17.30 4.83
C ALA A 86 -11.02 16.52 3.58
N PHE A 87 -11.48 17.20 2.52
CA PHE A 87 -11.84 16.57 1.25
C PHE A 87 -10.65 15.83 0.61
N TYR A 88 -9.50 16.49 0.48
CA TYR A 88 -8.31 15.86 -0.11
C TYR A 88 -7.84 14.67 0.72
N LEU A 89 -7.73 14.80 2.04
CA LEU A 89 -7.35 13.68 2.92
C LEU A 89 -8.36 12.52 2.86
N GLY A 90 -9.65 12.82 2.80
CA GLY A 90 -10.70 11.81 2.61
C GLY A 90 -10.55 11.06 1.30
N SER A 91 -10.30 11.78 0.19
CA SER A 91 -10.06 11.14 -1.11
C SER A 91 -8.76 10.33 -1.14
N LEU A 92 -7.72 10.77 -0.42
CA LEU A 92 -6.47 10.03 -0.31
C LEU A 92 -6.65 8.72 0.46
N ILE A 93 -7.48 8.69 1.52
CA ILE A 93 -7.83 7.45 2.24
C ILE A 93 -8.48 6.45 1.27
N VAL A 94 -9.43 6.90 0.44
CA VAL A 94 -10.08 6.05 -0.57
C VAL A 94 -9.05 5.48 -1.54
N ILE A 95 -8.14 6.31 -2.05
CA ILE A 95 -7.06 5.86 -2.94
C ILE A 95 -6.15 4.84 -2.26
N GLN A 96 -5.75 5.05 -1.00
CA GLN A 96 -4.91 4.12 -0.26
C GLN A 96 -5.61 2.76 -0.05
N ILE A 97 -6.92 2.76 0.21
CA ILE A 97 -7.72 1.52 0.29
C ILE A 97 -7.74 0.81 -1.07
N LEU A 98 -8.00 1.53 -2.16
CA LEU A 98 -8.00 0.94 -3.51
C LEU A 98 -6.63 0.38 -3.89
N VAL A 99 -5.55 1.08 -3.53
CA VAL A 99 -4.17 0.59 -3.72
C VAL A 99 -3.95 -0.69 -2.91
N LEU A 100 -4.35 -0.72 -1.63
CA LEU A 100 -4.22 -1.91 -0.80
C LEU A 100 -4.98 -3.09 -1.40
N LEU A 101 -6.23 -2.88 -1.82
CA LEU A 101 -7.05 -3.92 -2.44
C LEU A 101 -6.43 -4.41 -3.75
N LEU A 102 -5.93 -3.50 -4.59
CA LEU A 102 -5.24 -3.86 -5.83
C LEU A 102 -3.98 -4.67 -5.55
N GLN A 103 -3.17 -4.24 -4.58
CA GLN A 103 -1.96 -4.96 -4.19
C GLN A 103 -2.27 -6.33 -3.60
N LEU A 104 -3.29 -6.44 -2.74
CA LEU A 104 -3.76 -7.71 -2.20
C LEU A 104 -4.33 -8.62 -3.29
N PHE A 105 -5.04 -8.05 -4.27
CA PHE A 105 -5.55 -8.80 -5.42
C PHE A 105 -4.41 -9.31 -6.31
N VAL A 106 -3.48 -8.45 -6.70
CA VAL A 106 -2.35 -8.85 -7.54
C VAL A 106 -1.50 -9.85 -6.81
N MET A 107 -1.18 -9.63 -5.53
CA MET A 107 -0.49 -10.62 -4.73
C MET A 107 -1.30 -11.90 -4.55
N GLY A 108 -2.61 -11.84 -4.37
CA GLY A 108 -3.44 -13.04 -4.37
C GLY A 108 -3.26 -13.83 -5.66
N TRP A 109 -3.27 -13.15 -6.81
CA TRP A 109 -3.14 -13.74 -8.15
C TRP A 109 -1.72 -14.11 -8.60
N THR A 110 -0.69 -13.47 -8.06
CA THR A 110 0.72 -13.79 -8.36
C THR A 110 1.32 -14.72 -7.32
N ILE A 111 0.61 -14.94 -6.21
CA ILE A 111 1.06 -15.76 -5.10
C ILE A 111 0.18 -17.00 -4.91
N ASP A 112 -1.03 -17.09 -5.48
CA ASP A 112 -1.75 -18.35 -5.78
C ASP A 112 -1.64 -18.66 -7.29
#